data_AF-G4STW3-F1
#
_entry.id   AF-G4STW3-F1
#
_cell.length_a   1.000
_cell.length_b   1.000
_cell.length_c   1.000
_cell.angle_alpha   90.00
_cell.angle_beta   90.00
_cell.angle_gamma   90.00
#
_symmetry.space_group_name_H-M   'P 1'
#
loop_
_entity.id
_entity.type
_entity.pdbx_description
1 polymer ?
#
loop_
_entity_poly.entity_id
_entity_poly.type
_entity_poly.pdbx_seq_one_letter_code
_entity_poly.pdbx_strand_id
1 'polypeptide(L)'
;MKRSQLNFIIDIVAFAGFVFLTTTGVLLRYLLPPGSGRFATIWGLDRHQWGTVHFWVSVLFFAILALHLLLHWRWVVGFISGRVTEGSGLRLGLGLVGVLTLVAFATAPLVAPIEISGASGKQLRAMNNGSLTIRGSMTLVEIAQITGVPVDYLMERLNLPETTNKTAKLGQLSRQYHFTIADVRKAVIDYRE
;
A
#
# COMPACT_ATOMS: atom_id res chain seq x y z
N MET A 1 20.28 -43.94 -3.93
CA MET A 1 18.80 -43.99 -4.07
C MET A 1 18.46 -44.13 -5.54
N LYS A 2 17.42 -44.88 -5.93
CA LYS A 2 16.99 -44.94 -7.33
C LYS A 2 16.49 -43.56 -7.76
N ARG A 3 16.78 -43.12 -8.99
CA ARG A 3 16.35 -41.79 -9.49
C ARG A 3 14.84 -41.57 -9.34
N SER A 4 14.04 -42.62 -9.48
CA SER A 4 12.59 -42.58 -9.25
C SER A 4 12.20 -42.25 -7.80
N GLN A 5 12.93 -42.76 -6.81
CA GLN A 5 12.67 -42.45 -5.41
C GLN A 5 13.02 -41.00 -5.07
N LEU A 6 14.09 -40.46 -5.67
CA LEU A 6 14.48 -39.06 -5.51
C LEU A 6 13.43 -38.12 -6.11
N ASN A 7 12.94 -38.42 -7.31
CA ASN A 7 11.86 -37.64 -7.93
C ASN A 7 10.59 -37.68 -7.07
N PHE A 8 10.17 -38.86 -6.61
CA PHE A 8 8.98 -39.00 -5.76
C PHE A 8 9.07 -38.21 -4.46
N ILE A 9 10.25 -38.19 -3.81
CA ILE A 9 10.46 -37.39 -2.60
C ILE A 9 10.35 -35.90 -2.90
N ILE A 10 10.97 -35.43 -3.99
CA ILE A 10 10.91 -34.01 -4.37
C ILE A 10 9.49 -33.60 -4.71
N ASP A 11 8.69 -34.46 -5.34
CA ASP A 11 7.29 -34.21 -5.65
C ASP A 11 6.45 -34.06 -4.38
N ILE A 12 6.64 -34.95 -3.40
CA ILE A 12 5.97 -34.85 -2.09
C ILE A 12 6.37 -33.56 -1.37
N VAL A 13 7.65 -33.23 -1.36
CA VAL A 13 8.17 -32.02 -0.70
C VAL A 13 7.63 -30.77 -1.40
N ALA A 14 7.57 -30.76 -2.73
CA ALA A 14 6.95 -29.68 -3.49
C ALA A 14 5.46 -29.56 -3.15
N PHE A 15 4.72 -30.66 -3.12
CA PHE A 15 3.30 -30.64 -2.76
C PHE A 15 3.05 -30.11 -1.34
N ALA A 16 3.83 -30.57 -0.37
CA ALA A 16 3.76 -30.07 1.01
C ALA A 16 4.08 -28.56 1.08
N GLY A 17 5.12 -28.12 0.36
CA GLY A 17 5.48 -26.70 0.24
C GLY A 17 4.35 -25.86 -0.35
N PHE A 18 3.68 -26.34 -1.40
CA PHE A 18 2.54 -25.68 -2.03
C PHE A 18 1.36 -25.50 -1.06
N VAL A 19 1.01 -26.55 -0.31
CA VAL A 19 -0.07 -26.50 0.70
C VAL A 19 0.28 -25.49 1.79
N PHE A 20 1.51 -25.50 2.28
CA PHE A 20 1.96 -24.57 3.31
C PHE A 20 1.95 -23.12 2.81
N LEU A 21 2.41 -22.87 1.58
CA LEU A 21 2.42 -21.54 0.97
C LEU A 21 1.00 -20.99 0.80
N THR A 22 0.09 -21.83 0.31
CA THR A 22 -1.32 -21.46 0.12
C THR A 22 -1.96 -21.14 1.46
N THR A 23 -1.74 -22.00 2.47
CA THR A 23 -2.31 -21.82 3.81
C THR A 23 -1.81 -20.54 4.47
N THR A 24 -0.50 -20.28 4.41
CA THR A 24 0.10 -19.05 4.98
C THR A 24 -0.34 -17.79 4.22
N GLY A 25 -0.51 -17.86 2.90
CA GLY A 25 -1.06 -16.77 2.10
C GLY A 25 -2.52 -16.43 2.46
N VAL A 26 -3.37 -17.46 2.60
CA VAL A 26 -4.76 -17.32 3.06
C VAL A 26 -4.80 -16.73 4.48
N LEU A 27 -3.95 -17.22 5.39
CA LEU A 27 -3.85 -16.73 6.77
C LEU A 27 -3.48 -15.24 6.80
N LEU A 28 -2.49 -14.80 6.02
CA LEU A 28 -2.08 -13.40 5.91
C LEU A 28 -3.14 -12.49 5.26
N ARG A 29 -3.99 -13.04 4.40
CA ARG A 29 -5.06 -12.27 3.74
C ARG A 29 -6.30 -12.10 4.62
N TYR A 30 -6.73 -13.17 5.29
CA TYR A 30 -8.02 -13.20 5.98
C TYR A 30 -7.93 -13.07 7.49
N LEU A 31 -6.91 -13.66 8.13
CA LEU A 31 -6.81 -13.66 9.59
C LEU A 31 -5.98 -12.47 10.11
N LEU A 32 -5.03 -11.96 9.33
CA LEU A 32 -4.21 -10.80 9.68
C LEU A 32 -4.37 -9.65 8.67
N PRO A 33 -5.58 -9.12 8.41
CA PRO A 33 -5.80 -8.10 7.38
C PRO A 33 -4.96 -6.81 7.63
N PRO A 34 -4.59 -6.08 6.56
CA PRO A 34 -3.71 -4.91 6.66
C PRO A 34 -4.33 -3.83 7.56
N GLY A 35 -3.55 -3.31 8.52
CA GLY A 35 -3.97 -2.27 9.47
C GLY A 35 -4.17 -2.74 10.92
N SER A 36 -4.19 -4.05 11.19
CA SER A 36 -4.42 -4.61 12.53
C SER A 36 -3.15 -4.96 13.33
N GLY A 37 -1.97 -4.59 12.82
CA GLY A 37 -0.64 -5.10 13.22
C GLY A 37 -0.23 -4.95 14.70
N ARG A 38 -1.11 -4.43 15.56
CA ARG A 38 -0.91 -4.32 17.00
C ARG A 38 -1.91 -5.13 17.84
N PHE A 39 -3.01 -5.60 17.26
CA PHE A 39 -4.11 -6.26 17.99
C PHE A 39 -4.37 -7.71 17.55
N ALA A 40 -3.82 -8.13 16.41
CA ALA A 40 -3.97 -9.50 15.91
C ALA A 40 -2.59 -10.17 15.83
N THR A 41 -2.33 -11.08 16.75
CA THR A 41 -1.14 -11.95 16.76
C THR A 41 -1.61 -13.40 16.71
N ILE A 42 -1.00 -14.20 15.83
CA ILE A 42 -1.23 -15.64 15.77
C ILE A 42 0.04 -16.32 16.25
N TRP A 43 -0.09 -17.08 17.34
CA TRP A 43 1.05 -17.71 18.04
C TRP A 43 2.13 -16.71 18.47
N GLY A 44 1.72 -15.51 18.88
CA GLY A 44 2.63 -14.44 19.30
C GLY A 44 3.38 -13.75 18.16
N LEU A 45 3.18 -14.18 16.91
CA LEU A 45 3.78 -13.55 15.74
C LEU A 45 2.82 -12.54 15.12
N ASP A 46 3.35 -11.38 14.77
CA ASP A 46 2.62 -10.33 14.06
C ASP A 46 2.61 -10.57 12.54
N ARG A 47 1.84 -9.76 11.80
CA ARG A 47 1.70 -9.85 10.34
C ARG A 47 3.05 -9.76 9.61
N HIS A 48 3.99 -8.94 10.07
CA HIS A 48 5.30 -8.79 9.43
C HIS A 48 6.14 -10.04 9.62
N GLN A 49 6.13 -10.63 10.81
CA GLN A 49 6.85 -11.87 11.08
C GLN A 49 6.30 -13.04 10.27
N TRP A 50 4.97 -13.21 10.23
CA TRP A 50 4.34 -14.20 9.35
C TRP A 50 4.63 -13.92 7.87
N GLY A 51 4.70 -12.64 7.47
CA GLY A 51 5.12 -12.21 6.14
C GLY A 51 6.54 -12.64 5.80
N THR A 52 7.49 -12.48 6.73
CA THR A 52 8.88 -12.92 6.56
C THR A 52 8.98 -14.43 6.43
N VAL A 53 8.25 -15.19 7.25
CA VAL A 53 8.20 -16.66 7.16
C VAL A 53 7.62 -17.08 5.81
N HIS A 54 6.49 -16.50 5.41
CA HIS A 54 5.85 -16.78 4.13
C HIS A 54 6.78 -16.47 2.95
N PHE A 55 7.53 -15.37 3.01
CA PHE A 55 8.49 -14.99 1.98
C PHE A 55 9.62 -16.03 1.84
N TRP A 56 10.28 -16.41 2.94
CA TRP A 56 11.35 -17.40 2.88
C TRP A 56 10.86 -18.79 2.43
N VAL A 57 9.67 -19.19 2.85
CA VAL A 57 9.08 -20.44 2.38
C VAL A 57 8.73 -20.37 0.89
N SER A 58 8.32 -19.20 0.37
CA SER A 58 8.12 -18.99 -1.07
C SER A 58 9.43 -19.19 -1.83
N VAL A 59 10.52 -18.57 -1.37
CA VAL A 59 11.84 -18.68 -2.00
C VAL A 59 12.31 -20.14 -2.03
N LEU A 60 12.20 -20.86 -0.91
CA LEU A 60 12.54 -22.28 -0.83
C LEU A 60 11.67 -23.13 -1.77
N PHE A 61 10.37 -22.87 -1.80
CA PHE A 61 9.43 -23.58 -2.67
C PHE A 61 9.75 -23.36 -4.16
N PHE A 62 10.08 -22.15 -4.58
CA PHE A 62 10.51 -21.87 -5.94
C PHE A 62 11.82 -22.59 -6.31
N ALA A 63 12.77 -22.68 -5.37
CA ALA A 63 14.00 -23.45 -5.59
C ALA A 63 13.70 -24.95 -5.78
N ILE A 64 12.80 -25.51 -4.97
CA ILE A 64 12.35 -26.90 -5.09
C ILE A 64 11.61 -27.13 -6.40
N LEU A 65 10.73 -26.19 -6.82
CA LEU A 65 10.04 -26.27 -8.11
C LEU A 65 11.01 -26.23 -9.30
N ALA A 66 12.03 -25.37 -9.24
CA ALA A 66 13.07 -25.32 -10.27
C ALA A 66 13.81 -26.67 -10.35
N LEU A 67 14.19 -27.23 -9.20
CA LEU A 67 14.82 -28.56 -9.15
C LEU A 67 13.89 -29.66 -9.68
N HIS A 68 12.62 -29.66 -9.28
CA HIS A 68 11.60 -30.58 -9.79
C HIS A 68 11.53 -30.51 -11.32
N LEU A 69 11.46 -29.30 -11.89
CA LEU A 69 11.37 -29.11 -13.34
C LEU A 69 12.63 -29.61 -14.08
N LEU A 70 13.82 -29.38 -13.50
CA LEU A 70 15.09 -29.89 -14.04
C LEU A 70 15.13 -31.43 -14.01
N LEU A 71 14.63 -32.06 -12.94
CA LEU A 71 14.58 -33.53 -12.83
C LEU A 71 13.56 -34.15 -13.78
N HIS A 72 12.46 -33.44 -14.05
CA HIS A 72 11.42 -33.84 -15.00
C HIS A 72 11.68 -33.35 -16.43
N TRP A 73 12.83 -32.72 -16.72
CA TRP A 73 13.16 -32.10 -18.01
C TRP A 73 12.97 -33.02 -19.22
N ARG A 74 13.31 -34.32 -19.09
CA ARG A 74 13.09 -35.31 -20.17
C ARG A 74 11.61 -35.54 -20.47
N TRP A 75 10.77 -35.54 -19.44
CA TRP A 75 9.32 -35.59 -19.60
C TRP A 75 8.80 -34.29 -20.21
N VAL A 76 9.33 -33.14 -19.79
CA VAL A 76 8.97 -31.83 -20.37
C VAL A 76 9.28 -31.79 -21.87
N VAL A 77 10.48 -32.20 -22.29
CA VAL A 77 10.85 -32.31 -23.71
C VAL A 77 9.97 -33.31 -24.45
N GLY A 78 9.64 -34.45 -23.83
CA GLY A 78 8.71 -35.42 -24.40
C GLY A 78 7.27 -34.91 -24.53
N PHE A 79 6.84 -34.06 -23.60
CA PHE A 79 5.52 -33.43 -23.58
C PHE A 79 5.42 -32.32 -24.65
N ILE A 80 6.49 -31.54 -24.83
CA ILE A 80 6.58 -30.49 -25.85
C ILE A 80 6.78 -31.08 -27.26
N SER A 81 7.64 -32.09 -27.39
CA SER A 81 7.93 -32.77 -28.66
C SER A 81 6.99 -33.95 -28.95
N GLY A 82 5.92 -34.12 -28.17
CA GLY A 82 4.94 -35.20 -28.32
C GLY A 82 4.38 -35.20 -29.74
N ARG A 83 4.45 -36.37 -30.41
CA ARG A 83 4.14 -36.53 -31.84
C ARG A 83 2.82 -35.86 -32.18
N VAL A 84 2.84 -35.07 -33.26
CA VAL A 84 1.67 -34.40 -33.85
C VAL A 84 0.69 -35.47 -34.33
N THR A 85 -0.22 -35.89 -33.45
CA THR A 85 -1.44 -36.59 -33.86
C THR A 85 -2.49 -35.54 -34.20
N GLU A 86 -3.35 -35.80 -35.19
CA GLU A 86 -4.41 -34.89 -35.63
C GLU A 86 -5.17 -34.29 -34.42
N GLY A 87 -5.17 -32.96 -34.30
CA GLY A 87 -5.68 -32.22 -33.13
C GLY A 87 -4.62 -31.60 -32.19
N SER A 88 -3.33 -31.87 -32.41
CA SER A 88 -2.23 -31.35 -31.57
C SER A 88 -2.08 -29.82 -31.57
N GLY A 89 -2.47 -29.13 -32.64
CA GLY A 89 -2.38 -27.67 -32.75
C GLY A 89 -3.20 -26.89 -31.71
N LEU A 90 -4.35 -27.43 -31.29
CA LEU A 90 -5.18 -26.79 -30.27
C LEU A 90 -4.53 -26.86 -28.88
N ARG A 91 -3.88 -27.99 -28.54
CA ARG A 91 -3.19 -28.17 -27.26
C ARG A 91 -1.95 -27.28 -27.16
N LEU A 92 -1.22 -27.15 -28.26
CA LEU A 92 -0.05 -26.27 -28.35
C LEU A 92 -0.46 -24.79 -28.30
N GLY A 93 -1.56 -24.44 -28.98
CA GLY A 93 -2.18 -23.11 -28.90
C GLY A 93 -2.68 -22.76 -27.49
N LEU A 94 -3.40 -23.67 -26.82
CA LEU A 94 -3.84 -23.53 -25.43
C LEU A 94 -2.66 -23.38 -24.47
N GLY A 95 -1.59 -24.15 -24.66
CA GLY A 95 -0.36 -24.03 -23.88
C GLY A 95 0.30 -22.65 -24.04
N LEU A 96 0.42 -22.17 -25.28
CA LEU A 96 1.01 -20.87 -25.59
C LEU A 96 0.17 -19.72 -25.00
N VAL A 97 -1.16 -19.78 -25.18
CA VAL A 97 -2.09 -18.80 -24.60
C VAL A 97 -2.01 -18.81 -23.08
N GLY A 98 -1.91 -19.99 -22.45
CA GLY A 98 -1.73 -20.11 -21.01
C GLY A 98 -0.45 -19.45 -20.51
N VAL A 99 0.67 -19.66 -21.19
CA VAL A 99 1.96 -19.03 -20.85
C VAL A 99 1.90 -17.51 -21.05
N LEU A 100 1.37 -17.03 -22.18
CA LEU A 100 1.22 -15.60 -22.45
C LEU A 100 0.33 -14.92 -21.41
N THR A 101 -0.75 -15.58 -21.00
CA THR A 101 -1.66 -15.07 -19.96
C THR A 101 -0.96 -14.99 -18.61
N LEU A 102 -0.18 -16.01 -18.23
CA LEU A 102 0.62 -15.99 -16.99
C LEU A 102 1.66 -14.87 -16.99
N VAL A 103 2.36 -14.66 -18.11
CA VAL A 103 3.34 -13.57 -18.25
C VAL A 103 2.67 -12.21 -18.17
N ALA A 104 1.52 -12.04 -18.82
CA ALA A 104 0.74 -10.81 -18.74
C ALA A 104 0.27 -10.51 -17.30
N PHE A 105 -0.24 -11.51 -16.58
CA PHE A 105 -0.63 -11.35 -15.17
C PHE A 105 0.56 -11.06 -14.25
N ALA A 106 1.70 -11.69 -14.48
CA ALA A 106 2.91 -11.46 -13.68
C ALA A 106 3.50 -10.05 -13.89
N THR A 107 3.38 -9.52 -15.12
CA THR A 107 3.88 -8.17 -15.47
C THR A 107 2.87 -7.06 -15.20
N ALA A 108 1.57 -7.37 -15.11
CA ALA A 108 0.52 -6.38 -14.86
C ALA A 108 0.78 -5.49 -13.62
N PRO A 109 1.24 -6.00 -12.46
CA PRO A 109 1.54 -5.14 -11.31
C PRO A 109 2.73 -4.20 -11.51
N LEU A 110 3.64 -4.48 -12.45
CA LEU A 110 4.78 -3.59 -12.76
C LEU A 110 4.37 -2.45 -13.68
N VAL A 111 3.38 -2.68 -14.54
CA VAL A 111 2.89 -1.69 -15.52
C VAL A 111 1.71 -0.90 -14.95
N ALA A 112 0.98 -1.47 -13.98
CA ALA A 112 -0.08 -0.79 -13.28
C ALA A 112 0.49 0.49 -12.64
N PRO A 113 -0.02 1.68 -13.00
CA PRO A 113 0.43 2.91 -12.35
C PRO A 113 0.19 2.79 -10.86
N ILE A 114 1.20 3.14 -10.06
CA ILE A 114 1.07 3.20 -8.61
C ILE A 114 0.12 4.36 -8.30
N GLU A 115 -1.17 4.06 -8.24
CA GLU A 115 -2.16 5.01 -7.74
C GLU A 115 -1.91 5.16 -6.25
N ILE A 116 -1.13 6.18 -5.88
CA ILE A 116 -1.09 6.69 -4.51
C ILE A 116 -2.43 7.41 -4.27
N SER A 117 -3.50 6.62 -4.19
CA SER A 117 -4.84 7.05 -3.83
C SER A 117 -4.82 7.51 -2.37
N GLY A 118 -4.41 8.77 -2.19
CA GLY A 118 -4.35 9.44 -0.89
C GLY A 118 -3.50 10.71 -0.85
N ALA A 119 -2.47 10.84 -1.69
CA ALA A 119 -1.50 11.95 -1.57
C ALA A 119 -1.75 13.12 -2.53
N SER A 120 -2.25 12.90 -3.74
CA SER A 120 -2.11 13.95 -4.77
C SER A 120 -3.16 15.07 -4.76
N GLY A 121 -4.25 14.96 -3.99
CA GLY A 121 -5.31 15.99 -3.96
C GLY A 121 -5.31 16.85 -2.70
N LYS A 122 -5.30 16.21 -1.52
CA LYS A 122 -5.25 16.89 -0.22
C LYS A 122 -3.85 17.37 0.14
N GLN A 123 -2.82 16.59 -0.20
CA GLN A 123 -1.43 16.92 0.15
C GLN A 123 -0.86 17.99 -0.79
N LEU A 124 -1.22 18.01 -2.09
CA LEU A 124 -0.88 19.14 -2.97
C LEU A 124 -1.55 20.45 -2.53
N ARG A 125 -2.83 20.42 -2.11
CA ARG A 125 -3.47 21.61 -1.49
C ARG A 125 -2.84 21.98 -0.15
N ALA A 126 -2.39 21.01 0.65
CA ALA A 126 -1.68 21.28 1.92
C ALA A 126 -0.23 21.74 1.72
N MET A 127 0.40 21.41 0.59
CA MET A 127 1.77 21.76 0.23
C MET A 127 1.82 23.10 -0.53
N ASN A 128 0.80 23.42 -1.34
CA ASN A 128 0.60 24.78 -1.86
C ASN A 128 0.15 25.75 -0.74
N ASN A 129 -0.61 25.26 0.24
CA ASN A 129 -0.86 25.97 1.51
C ASN A 129 0.24 25.72 2.57
N GLY A 130 1.38 25.16 2.13
CA GLY A 130 2.46 24.64 2.96
C GLY A 130 3.34 25.73 3.57
N SER A 131 2.76 26.60 4.38
CA SER A 131 3.45 27.18 5.54
C SER A 131 2.53 27.82 6.58
N LEU A 132 1.21 27.73 6.45
CA LEU A 132 0.29 28.33 7.43
C LEU A 132 -0.14 27.30 8.48
N THR A 133 0.83 26.93 9.31
CA THR A 133 0.59 26.14 10.54
C THR A 133 -0.06 27.06 11.59
N ILE A 134 -1.29 27.50 11.33
CA ILE A 134 -2.08 28.25 12.31
C ILE A 134 -2.57 27.25 13.37
N ARG A 135 -2.07 27.38 14.59
CA ARG A 135 -2.47 26.56 15.74
C ARG A 135 -3.40 27.37 16.64
N GLY A 136 -4.33 26.70 17.32
CA GLY A 136 -5.22 27.35 18.30
C GLY A 136 -4.49 27.93 19.53
N SER A 137 -3.21 27.59 19.72
CA SER A 137 -2.37 28.16 20.78
C SER A 137 -1.78 29.53 20.42
N MET A 138 -1.82 29.92 19.15
CA MET A 138 -1.25 31.18 18.67
C MET A 138 -2.13 32.38 18.98
N THR A 139 -1.56 33.58 18.98
CA THR A 139 -2.31 34.84 19.09
C THR A 139 -2.58 35.46 17.72
N LEU A 140 -3.54 36.40 17.62
CA LEU A 140 -3.77 37.15 16.38
C LEU A 140 -2.52 37.91 15.93
N VAL A 141 -1.73 38.41 16.88
CA VAL A 141 -0.45 39.09 16.62
C VAL A 141 0.60 38.14 16.06
N GLU A 142 0.74 36.93 16.64
CA GLU A 142 1.68 35.92 16.13
C GLU A 142 1.31 35.47 14.72
N ILE A 143 0.01 35.31 14.43
CA ILE A 143 -0.46 34.97 13.08
C ILE A 143 -0.16 36.11 12.11
N ALA A 144 -0.41 37.36 12.49
CA ALA A 144 -0.08 38.52 11.66
C ALA A 144 1.43 38.60 11.35
N GLN A 145 2.29 38.29 12.34
CA GLN A 145 3.74 38.28 12.16
C GLN A 145 4.23 37.17 11.22
N ILE A 146 3.67 35.96 11.36
CA ILE A 146 4.06 34.81 10.52
C ILE A 146 3.53 34.96 9.09
N THR A 147 2.37 35.58 8.95
CA THR A 147 1.63 35.59 7.68
C THR A 147 1.71 36.91 6.93
N GLY A 148 2.19 37.98 7.58
CA GLY A 148 2.23 39.34 7.01
C GLY A 148 0.86 39.98 6.83
N VAL A 149 -0.21 39.36 7.32
CA VAL A 149 -1.58 39.90 7.25
C VAL A 149 -1.83 40.82 8.46
N PRO A 150 -2.32 42.07 8.27
CA PRO A 150 -2.62 42.97 9.38
C PRO A 150 -3.63 42.38 10.36
N VAL A 151 -3.43 42.62 11.67
CA VAL A 151 -4.35 42.15 12.72
C VAL A 151 -5.75 42.71 12.52
N ASP A 152 -5.86 43.96 12.08
CA ASP A 152 -7.14 44.65 11.91
C ASP A 152 -7.97 44.02 10.77
N TYR A 153 -7.31 43.58 9.68
CA TYR A 153 -7.96 42.80 8.62
C TYR A 153 -8.47 41.44 9.12
N LEU A 154 -7.68 40.74 9.94
CA LEU A 154 -8.12 39.47 10.54
C LEU A 154 -9.30 39.68 11.49
N MET A 155 -9.33 40.76 12.25
CA MET A 155 -10.45 41.08 13.14
C MET A 155 -11.73 41.39 12.36
N GLU A 156 -11.64 42.22 11.31
CA GLU A 156 -12.78 42.54 10.44
C GLU A 156 -13.32 41.27 9.77
N ARG A 157 -12.44 40.46 9.18
CA ARG A 157 -12.83 39.25 8.45
C ARG A 157 -13.44 38.17 9.36
N LEU A 158 -13.02 38.12 10.62
CA LEU A 158 -13.52 37.20 11.64
C LEU A 158 -14.67 37.80 12.48
N ASN A 159 -15.18 38.99 12.13
CA ASN A 159 -16.23 39.71 12.86
C ASN A 159 -15.92 39.89 14.36
N LEU A 160 -14.66 40.16 14.70
CA LEU A 160 -14.23 40.40 16.07
C LEU A 160 -14.43 41.88 16.45
N PRO A 161 -15.01 42.17 17.64
CA PRO A 161 -15.16 43.56 18.08
C PRO A 161 -13.79 44.19 18.37
N GLU A 162 -13.64 45.50 18.10
CA GLU A 162 -12.39 46.25 18.26
C GLU A 162 -11.85 46.26 19.70
N THR A 163 -12.69 45.94 20.68
CA THR A 163 -12.35 45.79 22.10
C THR A 163 -11.68 44.44 22.42
N THR A 164 -11.50 43.56 21.43
CA THR A 164 -10.94 42.21 21.62
C THR A 164 -9.45 42.28 21.95
N ASN A 165 -9.03 41.50 22.94
CA ASN A 165 -7.63 41.40 23.32
C ASN A 165 -6.81 40.68 22.23
N LYS A 166 -5.97 41.45 21.51
CA LYS A 166 -5.14 40.99 20.39
C LYS A 166 -4.07 39.95 20.80
N THR A 167 -3.73 39.86 22.08
CA THR A 167 -2.76 38.88 22.62
C THR A 167 -3.43 37.63 23.23
N ALA A 168 -4.76 37.52 23.17
CA ALA A 168 -5.45 36.30 23.59
C ALA A 168 -5.19 35.14 22.60
N LYS A 169 -5.23 33.91 23.12
CA LYS A 169 -5.05 32.71 22.29
C LYS A 169 -6.23 32.54 21.34
N LEU A 170 -5.94 32.23 20.08
CA LEU A 170 -6.92 32.03 19.01
C LEU A 170 -7.96 30.97 19.38
N GLY A 171 -7.58 29.92 20.10
CA GLY A 171 -8.49 28.88 20.56
C GLY A 171 -9.51 29.35 21.61
N GLN A 172 -9.18 30.38 22.40
CA GLN A 172 -10.14 31.02 23.31
C GLN A 172 -11.10 31.92 22.53
N LEU A 173 -10.55 32.74 21.63
CA LEU A 173 -11.33 33.62 20.76
C LEU A 173 -12.29 32.82 19.85
N SER A 174 -11.84 31.71 19.29
CA SER A 174 -12.61 30.78 18.46
C SER A 174 -13.84 30.24 19.21
N ARG A 175 -13.69 29.91 20.51
CA ARG A 175 -14.81 29.45 21.34
C ARG A 175 -15.76 30.59 21.73
N GLN A 176 -15.21 31.77 21.97
CA GLN A 176 -15.97 32.94 22.41
C GLN A 176 -16.80 33.57 21.28
N TYR A 177 -16.26 33.59 20.06
CA TYR A 177 -16.86 34.25 18.89
C TYR A 177 -17.28 33.25 17.79
N HIS A 178 -17.30 31.95 18.09
CA HIS A 178 -17.83 30.88 17.24
C HIS A 178 -17.24 30.75 15.82
N PHE A 179 -15.98 31.15 15.62
CA PHE A 179 -15.26 30.90 14.36
C PHE A 179 -14.31 29.71 14.49
N THR A 180 -13.96 29.06 13.38
CA THR A 180 -13.04 27.91 13.36
C THR A 180 -11.64 28.28 12.86
N ILE A 181 -10.65 27.43 13.15
CA ILE A 181 -9.28 27.60 12.63
C ILE A 181 -9.25 27.57 11.09
N ALA A 182 -10.22 26.89 10.46
CA ALA A 182 -10.36 26.89 9.01
C ALA A 182 -10.76 28.27 8.46
N ASP A 183 -11.61 29.01 9.18
CA ASP A 183 -12.05 30.35 8.80
C ASP A 183 -10.89 31.35 8.88
N VAL A 184 -10.03 31.22 9.90
CA VAL A 184 -8.80 32.02 10.03
C VAL A 184 -7.84 31.74 8.89
N ARG A 185 -7.69 30.47 8.50
CA ARG A 185 -6.86 30.11 7.34
C ARG A 185 -7.42 30.69 6.05
N LYS A 186 -8.74 30.64 5.88
CA LYS A 186 -9.43 31.21 4.72
C LYS A 186 -9.21 32.72 4.63
N ALA A 187 -9.36 33.44 5.75
CA ALA A 187 -9.09 34.88 5.81
C ALA A 187 -7.66 35.24 5.36
N VAL A 188 -6.66 34.44 5.74
CA VAL A 188 -5.28 34.69 5.33
C VAL A 188 -5.04 34.37 3.85
N ILE A 189 -5.71 33.36 3.30
CA ILE A 189 -5.64 33.04 1.86
C ILE A 189 -6.31 34.17 1.06
N ASP A 190 -7.52 34.59 1.46
CA ASP A 190 -8.30 35.67 0.82
C ASP A 190 -7.53 37.01 0.77
N TYR A 191 -6.57 37.26 1.66
CA TYR A 191 -5.73 38.48 1.65
C TYR A 191 -4.50 38.38 0.73
N ARG A 192 -4.01 37.16 0.48
CA ARG A 192 -2.79 36.91 -0.29
C ARG A 192 -3.05 36.65 -1.78
N GLU A 193 -4.30 36.35 -2.15
CA GLU A 193 -4.81 36.35 -3.53
C GLU A 193 -5.24 37.76 -3.95
#